data_AF-X1HP77-F1
#
_entry.id   AF-X1HP77-F1
#
_cell.length_a   1.000
_cell.length_b   1.000
_cell.length_c   1.000
_cell.angle_alpha   90.00
_cell.angle_beta   90.00
_cell.angle_gamma   90.00
#
_symmetry.space_group_name_H-M   'P 1'
#
loop_
_entity.id
_entity.type
_entity.pdbx_description
1 polymer ?
#
loop_
_entity_poly.entity_id
_entity_poly.type
_entity_poly.pdbx_seq_one_letter_code
_entity_poly.pdbx_strand_id
1 'polypeptide(L)' 'MNNLENIVTNENYKEIRKRSGQRLKQIREYFNANQRDFAKKLNTKQQNLSNYETGKNEIPDEIKAKFRLNFLYLFIIK' A
#
# COMPACT_ATOMS: atom_id res chain seq x y z
N MET A 1 19.75 20.96 3.80
CA MET A 1 18.86 20.58 4.92
C MET A 1 19.71 20.24 6.13
N ASN A 2 19.37 20.75 7.30
CA ASN A 2 20.10 20.48 8.55
C ASN A 2 19.70 19.10 9.15
N ASN A 3 20.41 18.64 10.18
CA ASN A 3 20.18 17.32 10.80
C ASN A 3 18.72 17.16 11.33
N LEU A 4 18.15 18.22 11.90
CA LEU A 4 16.77 18.21 12.42
C LEU A 4 15.74 18.06 11.28
N GLU A 5 15.92 18.77 10.17
CA GLU A 5 15.08 18.63 8.98
C GLU A 5 15.13 17.22 8.38
N ASN A 6 16.30 16.58 8.38
CA ASN A 6 16.45 15.21 7.88
C ASN A 6 15.72 14.18 8.78
N ILE A 7 15.75 14.36 10.10
CA ILE A 7 15.02 13.48 11.03
C ILE A 7 13.51 13.63 10.84
N VAL A 8 13.02 14.87 10.81
CA VAL A 8 11.59 15.17 10.63
C VAL A 8 11.07 14.63 9.29
N THR A 9 11.83 14.81 8.21
CA THR A 9 11.44 14.29 6.90
C THR A 9 11.39 12.76 6.89
N ASN A 10 12.37 12.07 7.47
CA ASN A 10 12.38 10.61 7.56
C ASN A 10 11.19 10.04 8.36
N GLU A 11 10.85 10.65 9.50
CA GLU A 11 9.68 10.25 10.28
C GLU A 11 8.37 10.50 9.51
N ASN A 12 8.26 11.64 8.81
CA ASN A 12 7.12 11.92 7.94
C ASN A 12 6.99 10.87 6.81
N TYR A 13 8.10 10.49 6.16
CA TYR A 13 8.10 9.46 5.12
C TYR A 13 7.68 8.09 5.67
N LYS A 14 8.15 7.73 6.87
CA LYS A 14 7.76 6.49 7.55
C LYS A 14 6.26 6.46 7.84
N GLU A 15 5.70 7.58 8.28
CA GLU A 15 4.28 7.66 8.60
C GLU A 15 3.40 7.64 7.34
N ILE A 16 3.79 8.32 6.27
CA ILE A 16 3.11 8.24 4.96
C ILE A 16 3.10 6.80 4.45
N ARG A 17 4.23 6.10 4.59
CA ARG A 17 4.35 4.69 4.19
C ARG A 17 3.40 3.79 4.98
N LYS A 18 3.33 3.97 6.30
CA LYS A 18 2.42 3.23 7.18
C LYS A 18 0.96 3.48 6.82
N ARG A 19 0.56 4.73 6.62
CA ARG A 19 -0.81 5.09 6.19
C ARG A 19 -1.17 4.50 4.83
N SER A 20 -0.22 4.50 3.89
CA SER A 20 -0.40 3.88 2.57
C SER A 20 -0.59 2.37 2.66
N GLY A 21 0.21 1.70 3.50
CA GLY A 21 0.06 0.28 3.81
C GLY A 21 -1.29 -0.08 4.46
N GLN A 22 -1.76 0.73 5.40
CA GLN A 22 -3.07 0.54 6.02
C GLN A 22 -4.22 0.66 5.02
N ARG A 23 -4.16 1.63 4.11
CA ARG A 23 -5.15 1.77 3.02
C ARG A 23 -5.15 0.55 2.10
N LEU A 24 -3.98 0.04 1.75
CA LEU A 24 -3.84 -1.19 0.97
C LEU A 24 -4.55 -2.37 1.66
N LYS A 25 -4.33 -2.53 2.97
CA LYS A 25 -5.00 -3.55 3.79
C LYS A 25 -6.52 -3.39 3.80
N GLN A 26 -7.03 -2.17 3.99
CA GLN A 26 -8.47 -1.89 3.98
C GLN A 26 -9.12 -2.26 2.63
N ILE A 27 -8.47 -1.96 1.51
CA ILE A 27 -8.96 -2.34 0.18
C ILE A 27 -9.03 -3.87 0.07
N ARG A 28 -7.99 -4.59 0.52
CA ARG A 28 -8.01 -6.06 0.52
C ARG A 28 -9.17 -6.61 1.33
N GLU A 29 -9.38 -6.07 2.53
CA GLU A 29 -10.43 -6.49 3.47
C GLU A 29 -11.83 -6.16 2.95
N TYR A 30 -11.99 -5.03 2.24
CA TYR A 30 -13.24 -4.69 1.55
C TYR A 30 -13.65 -5.75 0.52
N PHE A 31 -12.70 -6.38 -0.16
CA PHE A 31 -12.96 -7.52 -1.06
C PHE A 31 -13.01 -8.87 -0.35
N ASN A 32 -12.96 -8.90 0.98
CA ASN A 32 -12.91 -10.10 1.80
C ASN A 32 -11.80 -11.10 1.38
N ALA A 33 -10.65 -10.59 0.92
CA ALA A 33 -9.56 -11.40 0.43
C ALA A 33 -8.49 -11.63 1.52
N ASN A 34 -7.96 -12.85 1.59
CA ASN A 34 -6.75 -13.11 2.36
C ASN A 34 -5.51 -12.55 1.63
N GLN A 35 -4.39 -12.36 2.36
CA GLN A 35 -3.18 -11.77 1.79
C GLN A 35 -2.60 -12.61 0.64
N ARG A 36 -2.72 -13.94 0.66
CA ARG A 36 -2.18 -14.81 -0.39
C ARG A 36 -2.90 -14.58 -1.72
N ASP A 37 -4.22 -14.59 -1.71
CA ASP A 37 -5.02 -14.49 -2.94
C ASP A 37 -5.02 -13.07 -3.48
N PHE A 38 -4.95 -12.07 -2.60
CA PHE A 38 -4.80 -10.68 -3.01
C PHE A 38 -3.42 -10.40 -3.62
N ALA A 39 -2.35 -10.94 -3.02
CA ALA A 39 -0.99 -10.79 -3.57
C ALA A 39 -0.88 -11.41 -4.98
N LYS A 40 -1.53 -12.56 -5.21
CA LYS A 40 -1.62 -13.17 -6.55
C LYS A 40 -2.27 -12.23 -7.56
N LYS A 41 -3.40 -11.59 -7.22
CA LYS A 41 -4.06 -10.59 -8.09
C LYS A 41 -3.16 -9.40 -8.43
N LEU A 42 -2.30 -9.00 -7.50
CA LEU A 42 -1.34 -7.90 -7.69
C LEU A 42 -0.04 -8.33 -8.39
N ASN A 43 0.13 -9.62 -8.69
CA ASN A 43 1.36 -10.22 -9.18
C ASN A 43 2.56 -10.00 -8.22
N THR A 44 2.36 -10.25 -6.93
CA THR A 44 3.43 -10.16 -5.92
C THR A 44 3.37 -11.34 -4.94
N LYS A 45 4.39 -11.48 -4.09
CA LYS A 45 4.44 -12.51 -3.05
C LYS A 45 3.61 -12.08 -1.83
N GLN A 46 2.99 -13.03 -1.13
CA GLN A 46 2.22 -12.75 0.09
C GLN A 46 3.06 -12.02 1.16
N GLN A 47 4.33 -12.43 1.33
CA GLN A 47 5.25 -11.76 2.26
C GLN A 47 5.47 -10.29 1.89
N ASN A 48 5.60 -9.98 0.60
CA ASN A 48 5.75 -8.61 0.13
C ASN A 48 4.51 -7.80 0.46
N LEU A 49 3.32 -8.34 0.17
CA LEU A 49 2.06 -7.70 0.55
C LEU A 49 1.97 -7.43 2.06
N SER A 50 2.36 -8.39 2.90
CA SER A 50 2.40 -8.18 4.35
C SER A 50 3.36 -7.05 4.76
N ASN A 51 4.55 -7.00 4.16
CA ASN A 51 5.51 -5.92 4.40
C ASN A 51 4.98 -4.55 3.94
N TYR A 52 4.22 -4.52 2.85
CA TYR A 52 3.57 -3.30 2.35
C TYR A 52 2.45 -2.85 3.29
N GLU A 53 1.57 -3.76 3.70
CA GLU A 53 0.43 -3.45 4.58
C GLU A 53 0.84 -2.95 5.97
N THR A 54 2.00 -3.41 6.44
CA THR A 54 2.59 -2.98 7.73
C THR A 54 3.43 -1.71 7.60
N GLY A 55 3.67 -1.23 6.39
CA GLY A 55 4.57 -0.10 6.13
C GLY A 55 6.05 -0.44 6.34
N LYS A 56 6.41 -1.72 6.48
CA LYS A 56 7.81 -2.16 6.59
C LYS A 56 8.58 -1.87 5.30
N ASN A 57 7.95 -2.12 4.16
CA ASN A 57 8.49 -1.82 2.84
C ASN A 57 7.61 -0.80 2.12
N GLU A 58 8.22 0.00 1.25
CA GLU A 58 7.47 0.86 0.34
C GLU A 58 6.68 0.03 -0.68
N ILE A 59 5.49 0.51 -1.03
CA ILE A 59 4.66 -0.09 -2.08
C ILE A 59 5.25 0.28 -3.44
N PRO A 60 5.58 -0.68 -4.32
CA PRO A 60 6.03 -0.39 -5.68
C PRO A 60 4.99 0.38 -6.49
N ASP A 61 5.44 1.25 -7.39
CA ASP A 61 4.54 2.09 -8.21
C ASP A 61 3.62 1.28 -9.13
N GLU A 62 4.07 0.13 -9.64
CA GLU A 62 3.22 -0.80 -10.40
C GLU A 62 2.00 -1.25 -9.59
N ILE A 63 2.20 -1.55 -8.30
CA ILE A 63 1.11 -1.94 -7.40
C ILE A 63 0.20 -0.74 -7.15
N LYS A 64 0.75 0.46 -6.89
CA LYS A 64 -0.03 1.71 -6.74
C LYS A 64 -0.90 1.98 -7.99
N ALA A 65 -0.35 1.76 -9.19
CA ALA A 65 -1.05 1.95 -10.46
C ALA A 65 -2.22 0.95 -10.63
N LYS A 66 -2.02 -0.34 -10.30
CA LYS A 66 -3.08 -1.36 -10.30
C LYS A 66 -4.24 -0.99 -9.38
N PHE A 67 -3.96 -0.35 -8.24
CA PHE A 67 -5.01 0.18 -7.37
C PHE A 67 -5.81 1.30 -8.00
N ARG A 68 -5.13 2.27 -8.61
CA ARG A 68 -5.80 3.42 -9.23
C ARG A 68 -6.80 2.99 -10.30
N LEU A 69 -6.43 2.01 -11.14
CA LEU A 69 -7.29 1.50 -12.21
C LEU A 69 -8.49 0.72 -11.66
N ASN A 70 -8.26 -0.19 -10.72
CA ASN A 70 -9.34 -1.01 -10.15
C ASN A 70 -10.30 -0.19 -9.28
N PHE A 71 -9.80 0.76 -8.48
CA PHE A 71 -10.62 1.54 -7.56
C PHE A 71 -11.43 2.62 -8.29
N LEU A 72 -10.87 3.22 -9.35
CA LEU A 72 -11.60 4.16 -10.19
C LEU A 72 -12.77 3.45 -10.92
N TYR A 73 -12.54 2.24 -11.44
CA TYR A 73 -13.57 1.44 -12.08
C TYR A 73 -14.74 1.13 -11.12
N LEU A 74 -14.45 0.79 -9.87
CA LEU A 74 -15.46 0.54 -8.83
C LEU A 74 -16.25 1.78 -8.40
N PHE A 75 -15.69 2.99 -8.54
CA PHE A 75 -16.37 4.24 -8.21
C PHE A 75 -17.24 4.77 -9.35
N ILE A 76 -17.00 4.32 -10.59
CA ILE A 76 -17.77 4.73 -11.78
C ILE A 76 -19.04 3.88 -11.95
N ILE A 77 -19.07 2.65 -11.41
CA ILE A 77 -20.12 1.65 -11.68
C ILE A 77 -21.03 1.41 -10.47
N LYS A 78 -20.87 2.20 -9.40
CA LYS A 78 -21.80 2.29 -8.27
C LYS A 78 -22.49 3.64 -8.29
#